data_AF-A0A9Q0MDA2-F1
#
_entry.id   AF-A0A9Q0MDA2-F1
#
_cell.length_a   1.000
_cell.length_b   1.000
_cell.length_c   1.000
_cell.angle_alpha   90.00
_cell.angle_beta   90.00
_cell.angle_gamma   90.00
#
_symmetry.space_group_name_H-M   'P 1'
#
loop_
_entity.id
_entity.type
_entity.pdbx_description
1 polymer ?
#
loop_
_entity_poly.entity_id
_entity_poly.type
_entity_poly.pdbx_seq_one_letter_code
_entity_poly.pdbx_strand_id
1 'polypeptide(L)'
;MTPPIGANRPAVSFSEFNKMSPCLVELRVDYHLNRIMKSYRLNNFANAIKSLPLQSRICEKLIEIVTSTESMIDRKLAKIREGKEMLELLNDLGNESTSICDQVTKDKLAKIWEQFKQLAMQIEQITWALNSNKEHLRYVARIHVIPEVYKRSDDEVIPLRELFTKIVNDCEEVLEICRSLRIAYEMQIRALYSSVNVIRKVSTDGGKPMAATDSGKPLAPELETVA
;
A
#
# COMPACT_ATOMS: atom_id res chain seq x y z
N MET A 1 -23.23 18.61 -3.75
CA MET A 1 -23.43 17.16 -3.86
C MET A 1 -22.15 16.56 -4.45
N THR A 2 -21.30 16.02 -3.61
CA THR A 2 -20.13 15.23 -4.01
C THR A 2 -20.64 13.90 -4.57
N PRO A 3 -20.19 13.44 -5.75
CA PRO A 3 -20.65 12.17 -6.28
C PRO A 3 -20.21 11.03 -5.36
N PRO A 4 -20.98 9.94 -5.26
CA PRO A 4 -20.56 8.76 -4.51
C PRO A 4 -19.30 8.19 -5.16
N ILE A 5 -18.28 7.92 -4.35
CA ILE A 5 -17.10 7.17 -4.75
C ILE A 5 -17.60 5.76 -5.14
N GLY A 6 -17.60 5.45 -6.45
CA GLY A 6 -17.99 4.13 -6.93
C GLY A 6 -18.73 4.06 -8.27
N ALA A 7 -19.12 5.18 -8.89
CA ALA A 7 -19.85 5.12 -10.17
C ALA A 7 -18.92 5.30 -11.38
N ASN A 8 -18.89 4.27 -12.25
CA ASN A 8 -18.46 4.27 -13.65
C ASN A 8 -16.96 4.25 -13.99
N ARG A 9 -16.27 3.14 -13.69
CA ARG A 9 -15.27 2.62 -14.64
C ARG A 9 -15.58 1.15 -14.95
N PRO A 10 -15.60 0.72 -16.22
CA PRO A 10 -15.46 -0.71 -16.50
C PRO A 10 -14.08 -1.12 -15.99
N ALA A 11 -14.04 -1.93 -14.93
CA ALA A 11 -12.81 -2.19 -14.19
C ALA A 11 -11.74 -2.92 -15.02
N VAL A 12 -12.18 -3.62 -16.07
CA VAL A 12 -11.34 -4.28 -17.06
C VAL A 12 -11.90 -3.98 -18.45
N SER A 13 -11.04 -3.53 -19.36
CA SER A 13 -11.38 -3.39 -20.78
C SER A 13 -10.85 -4.60 -21.52
N PHE A 14 -11.77 -5.46 -21.98
CA PHE A 14 -11.44 -6.64 -22.77
C PHE A 14 -11.33 -6.28 -24.26
N SER A 15 -10.34 -6.86 -24.92
CA SER A 15 -10.15 -6.70 -26.35
C SER A 15 -11.05 -7.65 -27.12
N GLU A 16 -11.73 -7.13 -28.15
CA GLU A 16 -12.52 -7.94 -29.09
C GLU A 16 -11.65 -8.63 -30.15
N PHE A 17 -10.40 -8.19 -30.32
CA PHE A 17 -9.44 -8.77 -31.25
C PHE A 17 -8.03 -8.83 -30.64
N ASN A 18 -7.21 -9.75 -31.13
CA ASN A 18 -5.82 -9.89 -30.69
C ASN A 18 -4.98 -8.75 -31.25
N LYS A 19 -4.46 -7.88 -30.37
CA LYS A 19 -3.53 -6.79 -30.71
C LYS A 19 -2.06 -7.25 -30.63
N MET A 20 -1.84 -8.44 -30.08
CA MET A 20 -0.54 -9.09 -29.96
C MET A 20 -0.67 -10.56 -30.36
N SER A 21 0.38 -11.13 -30.94
CA SER A 21 0.37 -12.55 -31.30
C SER A 21 0.26 -13.41 -30.03
N PRO A 22 -0.49 -14.52 -30.07
CA PRO A 22 -0.65 -15.39 -28.90
C PRO A 22 0.69 -15.90 -28.32
N CYS A 23 1.70 -16.16 -29.15
CA CYS A 23 3.02 -16.55 -28.66
C CYS A 23 3.70 -15.47 -27.82
N LEU A 24 3.58 -14.19 -28.21
CA LEU A 24 4.11 -13.07 -27.43
C LEU A 24 3.29 -12.84 -26.15
N VAL A 25 1.97 -13.08 -26.19
CA VAL A 25 1.13 -13.08 -24.99
C VAL A 25 1.60 -14.15 -24.03
N GLU A 26 1.80 -15.40 -24.51
CA GLU A 26 2.31 -16.51 -23.70
C GLU A 26 3.62 -16.15 -22.99
N LEU A 27 4.60 -15.59 -23.72
CA LEU A 27 5.88 -15.15 -23.14
C LEU A 27 5.72 -14.07 -22.06
N ARG A 28 4.81 -13.11 -22.26
CA ARG A 28 4.53 -12.06 -21.26
C ARG A 28 3.86 -12.60 -20.01
N VAL A 29 2.99 -13.59 -20.17
CA VAL A 29 2.33 -14.26 -19.05
C VAL A 29 3.35 -15.13 -18.30
N ASP A 30 4.23 -15.84 -19.00
CA ASP A 30 5.33 -16.61 -18.40
C ASP A 30 6.29 -15.73 -17.61
N TYR A 31 6.64 -14.55 -18.14
CA TYR A 31 7.46 -13.59 -17.41
C TYR A 31 6.82 -13.17 -16.08
N HIS A 32 5.50 -12.97 -16.06
CA HIS A 32 4.80 -12.62 -14.83
C HIS A 32 4.70 -13.79 -13.86
N LEU A 33 4.42 -15.00 -14.34
CA LEU A 33 4.43 -16.22 -13.52
C LEU A 33 5.80 -16.46 -12.86
N ASN A 34 6.89 -16.23 -13.57
CA ASN A 34 8.26 -16.29 -13.02
C ASN A 34 8.48 -15.32 -11.85
N ARG A 35 7.77 -14.18 -11.82
CA ARG A 35 7.88 -13.19 -10.73
C ARG A 35 7.04 -13.55 -9.52
N ILE A 36 5.89 -14.19 -9.71
CA ILE A 36 4.92 -14.44 -8.64
C ILE A 36 4.95 -15.88 -8.10
N MET A 37 5.68 -16.79 -8.75
CA MET A 37 5.72 -18.21 -8.42
C MET A 37 7.14 -18.71 -8.18
N LYS A 38 7.29 -19.63 -7.22
CA LYS A 38 8.57 -20.33 -6.98
C LYS A 38 8.91 -21.26 -8.16
N SER A 39 10.19 -21.35 -8.51
CA SER A 39 10.67 -22.07 -9.69
C SER A 39 10.22 -23.53 -9.79
N TYR A 40 10.23 -24.29 -8.69
CA TYR A 40 9.79 -25.70 -8.72
C TYR A 40 8.29 -25.83 -9.07
N ARG A 41 7.46 -24.94 -8.53
CA ARG A 41 6.01 -24.94 -8.79
C ARG A 41 5.74 -24.50 -10.22
N LEU A 42 6.49 -23.51 -10.71
CA LEU A 42 6.39 -23.05 -12.09
C LEU A 42 6.78 -24.16 -13.09
N ASN A 43 7.87 -24.88 -12.82
CA ASN A 43 8.29 -26.00 -13.66
C ASN A 43 7.23 -27.11 -13.70
N ASN A 44 6.65 -27.45 -12.55
CA ASN A 44 5.58 -28.45 -12.49
C ASN A 44 4.34 -28.00 -13.25
N PHE A 45 3.93 -26.74 -13.09
CA PHE A 45 2.80 -26.16 -13.81
C PHE A 45 3.03 -26.12 -15.32
N ALA A 46 4.18 -25.60 -15.77
CA ALA A 46 4.54 -25.56 -17.18
C ALA A 46 4.55 -26.96 -17.81
N ASN A 47 5.05 -27.97 -17.09
CA ASN A 47 5.02 -29.36 -17.53
C ASN A 47 3.61 -29.94 -17.62
N ALA A 48 2.71 -29.56 -16.70
CA ALA A 48 1.33 -30.04 -16.67
C ALA A 48 0.52 -29.54 -17.88
N ILE A 49 0.81 -28.33 -18.36
CA ILE A 49 0.06 -27.71 -19.46
C ILE A 49 0.77 -27.80 -20.83
N LYS A 50 1.99 -28.35 -20.90
CA LYS A 50 2.84 -28.30 -22.12
C LYS A 50 2.19 -28.89 -23.37
N SER A 51 1.37 -29.93 -23.20
CA SER A 51 0.68 -30.63 -24.29
C SER A 51 -0.58 -29.92 -24.76
N LEU A 52 -1.07 -28.93 -24.01
CA LEU A 52 -2.28 -28.19 -24.38
C LEU A 52 -2.01 -27.28 -25.58
N PRO A 53 -3.04 -27.00 -26.41
CA PRO A 53 -2.97 -25.97 -27.43
C PRO A 53 -2.58 -24.60 -26.84
N LEU A 54 -1.93 -23.76 -27.64
CA LEU A 54 -1.42 -22.45 -27.21
C LEU A 54 -2.47 -21.59 -26.48
N GLN A 55 -3.69 -21.51 -27.01
CA GLN A 55 -4.77 -20.73 -26.40
C GLN A 55 -5.17 -21.27 -25.03
N SER A 56 -5.27 -22.59 -24.90
CA SER A 56 -5.55 -23.26 -23.63
C SER A 56 -4.44 -23.02 -22.61
N ARG A 57 -3.17 -23.10 -23.02
CA ARG A 57 -2.04 -22.77 -22.14
C ARG A 57 -2.09 -21.34 -21.63
N ILE A 58 -2.41 -20.38 -22.49
CA ILE A 58 -2.58 -18.98 -22.08
C ILE A 58 -3.70 -18.89 -21.04
N CYS A 59 -4.87 -19.50 -21.29
CA CYS A 59 -5.98 -19.49 -20.34
C CYS A 59 -5.58 -20.09 -18.98
N GLU A 60 -4.94 -21.25 -18.97
CA GLU A 60 -4.41 -21.89 -17.75
C GLU A 60 -3.46 -20.97 -16.98
N LYS A 61 -2.50 -20.36 -17.69
CA LYS A 61 -1.53 -19.44 -17.09
C LYS A 61 -2.20 -18.20 -16.51
N LEU A 62 -3.23 -17.67 -17.17
CA LEU A 62 -4.02 -16.55 -16.67
C LEU A 62 -4.82 -16.92 -15.43
N ILE A 63 -5.48 -18.09 -15.42
CA ILE A 63 -6.18 -18.61 -14.24
C ILE A 63 -5.22 -18.71 -13.06
N GLU A 64 -4.03 -19.24 -13.28
CA GLU A 64 -3.00 -19.38 -12.24
C GLU A 64 -2.57 -18.01 -11.65
N ILE A 65 -2.47 -16.96 -12.48
CA ILE A 65 -2.21 -15.59 -12.00
C ILE A 65 -3.37 -15.09 -11.15
N VAL A 66 -4.61 -15.31 -11.59
CA VAL A 66 -5.80 -14.89 -10.85
C VAL A 66 -5.85 -15.60 -9.49
N THR A 67 -5.78 -16.93 -9.47
CA THR A 67 -5.81 -17.72 -8.23
C THR A 67 -4.65 -17.38 -7.30
N SER A 68 -3.44 -17.14 -7.83
CA SER A 68 -2.30 -16.69 -7.03
C SER A 68 -2.53 -15.31 -6.41
N THR A 69 -3.17 -14.41 -7.15
CA THR A 69 -3.51 -13.06 -6.69
C THR A 69 -4.60 -13.10 -5.62
N GLU A 70 -5.65 -13.89 -5.81
CA GLU A 70 -6.74 -14.08 -4.84
C GLU A 70 -6.17 -14.62 -3.51
N SER A 71 -5.36 -15.68 -3.62
CA SER A 71 -4.67 -16.27 -2.47
C SER A 71 -3.71 -15.28 -1.79
N MET A 72 -3.12 -14.33 -2.52
CA MET A 72 -2.32 -13.26 -1.93
C MET A 72 -3.18 -12.26 -1.17
N ILE A 73 -4.33 -11.86 -1.70
CA ILE A 73 -5.29 -10.99 -1.02
C ILE A 73 -5.69 -11.64 0.31
N ASP A 74 -6.20 -12.86 0.28
CA ASP A 74 -6.70 -13.57 1.46
C ASP A 74 -5.67 -13.65 2.59
N ARG A 75 -4.43 -14.03 2.24
CA ARG A 75 -3.34 -14.13 3.23
C ARG A 75 -2.91 -12.79 3.79
N LYS A 76 -3.11 -11.69 3.06
CA LYS A 76 -2.62 -10.36 3.44
C LYS A 76 -3.68 -9.50 4.12
N LEU A 77 -4.97 -9.85 4.01
CA LEU A 77 -6.05 -9.18 4.75
C LEU A 77 -5.82 -9.15 6.27
N ALA A 78 -5.25 -10.21 6.85
CA ALA A 78 -4.91 -10.23 8.28
C ALA A 78 -3.92 -9.11 8.66
N LYS A 79 -2.88 -8.89 7.85
CA LYS A 79 -1.90 -7.81 8.07
C LYS A 79 -2.46 -6.42 7.85
N ILE A 80 -3.42 -6.29 6.94
CA ILE A 80 -4.14 -5.02 6.74
C ILE A 80 -5.00 -4.70 7.96
N ARG A 81 -5.68 -5.70 8.54
CA ARG A 81 -6.44 -5.54 9.79
C ARG A 81 -5.55 -5.16 10.97
N GLU A 82 -4.44 -5.87 11.17
CA GLU A 82 -3.44 -5.52 12.19
C GLU A 82 -2.94 -4.07 12.02
N GLY A 83 -2.74 -3.61 10.78
CA GLY A 83 -2.36 -2.24 10.51
C GLY A 83 -3.42 -1.21 10.93
N LYS A 84 -4.69 -1.50 10.68
CA LYS A 84 -5.81 -0.66 11.13
C LYS A 84 -5.87 -0.58 12.67
N GLU A 85 -5.79 -1.72 13.34
CA GLU A 85 -5.82 -1.81 14.81
C GLU A 85 -4.64 -1.03 15.44
N MET A 86 -3.45 -1.12 14.84
CA MET A 86 -2.27 -0.38 15.28
C MET A 86 -2.45 1.14 15.16
N LEU A 87 -3.14 1.59 14.11
CA LEU A 87 -3.46 3.00 13.92
C LEU A 87 -4.42 3.52 14.98
N GLU A 88 -5.45 2.74 15.32
CA GLU A 88 -6.41 3.06 16.38
C GLU A 88 -5.68 3.17 17.73
N LEU A 89 -4.82 2.20 18.06
CA LEU A 89 -4.00 2.23 19.27
C LEU A 89 -3.07 3.46 19.34
N LEU A 90 -2.43 3.83 18.22
CA LEU A 90 -1.58 5.02 18.15
C LEU A 90 -2.37 6.32 18.31
N ASN A 91 -3.62 6.34 17.85
CA ASN A 91 -4.50 7.49 18.00
C ASN A 91 -4.90 7.67 19.47
N ASP A 92 -5.31 6.58 20.12
CA ASP A 92 -5.67 6.58 21.55
C ASP A 92 -4.50 7.04 22.43
N LEU A 93 -3.30 6.50 22.18
CA LEU A 93 -2.09 6.91 22.91
C LEU A 93 -1.67 8.35 22.63
N GLY A 94 -1.89 8.86 21.42
CA GLY A 94 -1.66 10.26 21.08
C GLY A 94 -2.57 11.19 21.89
N ASN A 95 -3.82 10.78 22.11
CA ASN A 95 -4.80 11.51 22.91
C ASN A 95 -4.54 11.41 24.42
N GLU A 96 -3.97 10.31 24.92
CA GLU A 96 -3.56 10.16 26.32
C GLU A 96 -2.27 10.92 26.65
N SER A 97 -1.33 10.99 25.70
CA SER A 97 -0.01 11.62 25.89
C SER A 97 -0.06 13.15 26.05
N THR A 98 -1.16 13.80 25.66
CA THR A 98 -1.40 15.22 25.96
C THR A 98 -1.72 15.48 27.43
N SER A 99 -1.97 14.44 28.23
CA SER A 99 -2.38 14.57 29.63
C SER A 99 -1.26 14.36 30.66
N ILE A 100 -0.23 13.55 30.41
CA ILE A 100 0.83 13.26 31.40
C ILE A 100 2.17 12.96 30.69
N CYS A 101 3.19 13.79 30.94
CA CYS A 101 4.56 13.59 30.43
C CYS A 101 5.31 12.58 31.33
N ASP A 102 4.95 11.30 31.26
CA ASP A 102 5.64 10.24 31.99
C ASP A 102 6.59 9.43 31.07
N GLN A 103 7.78 9.07 31.58
CA GLN A 103 8.79 8.31 30.82
C GLN A 103 8.25 6.94 30.38
N VAL A 104 7.34 6.36 31.16
CA VAL A 104 6.63 5.11 30.85
C VAL A 104 5.81 5.23 29.55
N THR A 105 5.17 6.37 29.31
CA THR A 105 4.38 6.62 28.09
C THR A 105 5.30 6.74 26.87
N LYS A 106 6.47 7.39 27.02
CA LYS A 106 7.47 7.50 25.95
C LYS A 106 8.04 6.14 25.54
N ASP A 107 8.34 5.28 26.51
CA ASP A 107 8.89 3.94 26.24
C ASP A 107 7.84 3.03 25.57
N LYS A 108 6.58 3.11 26.00
CA LYS A 108 5.46 2.43 25.32
C LYS A 108 5.29 2.91 23.88
N LEU A 109 5.33 4.22 23.67
CA LEU A 109 5.19 4.84 22.36
C LEU A 109 6.34 4.44 21.42
N ALA A 110 7.57 4.37 21.92
CA ALA A 110 8.72 3.91 21.13
C ALA A 110 8.59 2.44 20.66
N LYS A 111 8.05 1.56 21.51
CA LYS A 111 7.83 0.14 21.16
C LYS A 111 6.73 -0.01 20.10
N ILE A 112 5.62 0.70 20.26
CA ILE A 112 4.49 0.69 19.32
C ILE A 112 4.90 1.30 17.98
N TRP A 113 5.75 2.34 18.02
CA TRP A 113 6.29 2.98 16.83
C TRP A 113 7.11 2.04 15.94
N GLU A 114 7.94 1.17 16.52
CA GLU A 114 8.72 0.23 15.72
C GLU A 114 7.82 -0.83 15.06
N GLN A 115 6.81 -1.34 15.79
CA GLN A 115 5.82 -2.26 15.23
C GLN A 115 5.03 -1.61 14.08
N PHE A 116 4.67 -0.35 14.25
CA PHE A 116 3.99 0.45 13.24
C PHE A 116 4.82 0.62 11.95
N LYS A 117 6.12 0.93 12.06
CA LYS A 117 7.00 1.02 10.87
C LYS A 117 7.06 -0.29 10.10
N GLN A 118 7.17 -1.42 10.80
CA GLN A 118 7.20 -2.74 10.16
C GLN A 118 5.89 -3.02 9.42
N LEU A 119 4.75 -2.69 10.03
CA LEU A 119 3.44 -2.82 9.39
C LEU A 119 3.29 -1.90 8.18
N ALA A 120 3.77 -0.66 8.26
CA ALA A 120 3.76 0.29 7.15
C ALA A 120 4.55 -0.25 5.94
N MET A 121 5.75 -0.76 6.17
CA MET A 121 6.56 -1.39 5.12
C MET A 121 5.85 -2.62 4.51
N GLN A 122 5.19 -3.44 5.33
CA GLN A 122 4.43 -4.59 4.83
C GLN A 122 3.24 -4.15 3.95
N ILE A 123 2.52 -3.11 4.35
CA ILE A 123 1.40 -2.53 3.56
C ILE A 123 1.92 -1.99 2.22
N GLU A 124 3.08 -1.33 2.19
CA GLU A 124 3.69 -0.90 0.93
C GLU A 124 4.05 -2.09 0.04
N GLN A 125 4.70 -3.13 0.58
CA GLN A 125 5.02 -4.34 -0.19
C GLN A 125 3.77 -5.00 -0.78
N ILE A 126 2.68 -5.08 -0.01
CA ILE A 126 1.38 -5.58 -0.47
C ILE A 126 0.85 -4.71 -1.62
N THR A 127 0.93 -3.38 -1.46
CA THR A 127 0.48 -2.40 -2.47
C THR A 127 1.22 -2.59 -3.79
N TRP A 128 2.56 -2.70 -3.74
CA TRP A 128 3.38 -2.93 -4.93
C TRP A 128 3.03 -4.24 -5.63
N ALA A 129 2.88 -5.32 -4.87
CA ALA A 129 2.58 -6.64 -5.42
C ALA A 129 1.19 -6.67 -6.07
N LEU A 130 0.14 -6.21 -5.36
CA LEU A 130 -1.23 -6.19 -5.88
C LEU A 130 -1.36 -5.29 -7.11
N ASN A 131 -0.74 -4.10 -7.09
CA ASN A 131 -0.78 -3.20 -8.23
C ASN A 131 -0.08 -3.81 -9.46
N SER A 132 1.05 -4.50 -9.26
CA SER A 132 1.73 -5.19 -10.36
C SER A 132 0.87 -6.31 -10.97
N ASN A 133 0.16 -7.10 -10.16
CA ASN A 133 -0.69 -8.18 -10.66
C ASN A 133 -1.92 -7.61 -11.38
N LYS A 134 -2.58 -6.62 -10.77
CA LYS A 134 -3.74 -5.93 -11.35
C LYS A 134 -3.43 -5.35 -12.73
N GLU A 135 -2.34 -4.60 -12.84
CA GLU A 135 -1.97 -3.95 -14.10
C GLU A 135 -1.53 -4.95 -15.17
N HIS A 136 -0.93 -6.08 -14.78
CA HIS A 136 -0.61 -7.15 -15.73
C HIS A 136 -1.88 -7.80 -16.29
N LEU A 137 -2.86 -8.15 -15.44
CA LEU A 137 -4.15 -8.70 -15.88
C LEU A 137 -4.91 -7.73 -16.79
N ARG A 138 -4.97 -6.45 -16.42
CA ARG A 138 -5.57 -5.39 -17.25
C ARG A 138 -4.85 -5.20 -18.58
N TYR A 139 -3.53 -5.31 -18.57
CA TYR A 139 -2.75 -5.22 -19.80
C TYR A 139 -3.10 -6.37 -20.74
N VAL A 140 -3.06 -7.61 -20.25
CA VAL A 140 -3.40 -8.80 -21.07
C VAL A 140 -4.82 -8.69 -21.63
N ALA A 141 -5.80 -8.33 -20.81
CA ALA A 141 -7.18 -8.14 -21.24
C ALA A 141 -7.32 -7.13 -22.38
N ARG A 142 -6.49 -6.07 -22.41
CA ARG A 142 -6.52 -5.04 -23.47
C ARG A 142 -5.84 -5.47 -24.77
N ILE A 143 -4.96 -6.46 -24.75
CA ILE A 143 -4.15 -6.86 -25.91
C ILE A 143 -4.50 -8.23 -26.50
N HIS A 144 -5.22 -9.06 -25.75
CA HIS A 144 -5.56 -10.42 -26.12
C HIS A 144 -7.05 -10.69 -25.89
N VAL A 145 -7.65 -11.46 -26.79
CA VAL A 145 -9.05 -11.89 -26.64
C VAL A 145 -9.10 -12.95 -25.56
N ILE A 146 -9.57 -12.56 -24.38
CA ILE A 146 -9.89 -13.51 -23.30
C ILE A 146 -11.28 -14.07 -23.59
N PRO A 147 -11.48 -15.40 -23.61
CA PRO A 147 -12.80 -15.98 -23.81
C PRO A 147 -13.70 -15.66 -22.62
N GLU A 148 -15.01 -15.47 -22.85
CA GLU A 148 -16.00 -15.33 -21.77
C GLU A 148 -15.94 -16.52 -20.80
N VAL A 149 -15.85 -17.71 -21.39
CA VAL A 149 -15.84 -18.99 -20.69
C VAL A 149 -14.71 -19.86 -21.22
N TYR A 150 -13.99 -20.50 -20.32
CA TYR A 150 -12.97 -21.50 -20.62
C TYR A 150 -13.44 -22.89 -20.15
N LYS A 151 -13.71 -23.78 -21.10
CA LYS A 151 -14.03 -25.18 -20.82
C LYS A 151 -12.73 -25.96 -20.64
N ARG A 152 -12.36 -26.21 -19.38
CA ARG A 152 -11.12 -26.91 -19.00
C ARG A 152 -11.27 -28.43 -19.16
N SER A 153 -12.45 -28.96 -18.82
CA SER A 153 -12.85 -30.36 -19.01
C SER A 153 -14.33 -30.44 -19.32
N ASP A 154 -14.89 -31.65 -19.50
CA ASP A 154 -16.32 -31.83 -19.72
C ASP A 154 -17.17 -31.38 -18.52
N ASP A 155 -16.63 -31.46 -17.31
CA ASP A 155 -17.30 -31.11 -16.06
C ASP A 155 -16.87 -29.74 -15.50
N GLU A 156 -15.81 -29.12 -16.05
CA GLU A 156 -15.24 -27.88 -15.53
C GLU A 156 -15.28 -26.74 -16.55
N VAL A 157 -16.13 -25.76 -16.24
CA VAL A 157 -16.39 -24.57 -17.05
C VAL A 157 -16.10 -23.33 -16.21
N ILE A 158 -15.12 -22.53 -16.64
CA ILE A 158 -14.60 -21.39 -15.88
C ILE A 158 -15.05 -20.08 -16.54
N PRO A 159 -15.80 -19.21 -15.86
CA PRO A 159 -16.20 -17.89 -16.38
C PRO A 159 -15.01 -16.91 -16.31
N LEU A 160 -14.13 -16.99 -17.31
CA LEU A 160 -12.79 -16.39 -17.22
C LEU A 160 -12.81 -14.85 -17.19
N ARG A 161 -13.67 -14.19 -17.97
CA ARG A 161 -13.77 -12.72 -17.93
C ARG A 161 -14.39 -12.21 -16.63
N GLU A 162 -15.35 -12.93 -16.07
CA GLU A 162 -15.92 -12.62 -14.76
C GLU A 162 -14.85 -12.74 -13.67
N LEU A 163 -14.08 -13.83 -13.69
CA LEU A 163 -12.98 -14.06 -12.76
C LEU A 163 -11.92 -12.95 -12.85
N PHE A 164 -11.57 -12.51 -14.06
CA PHE A 164 -10.69 -11.36 -14.30
C PHE A 164 -11.23 -10.07 -13.71
N THR A 165 -12.52 -9.81 -13.92
CA THR A 165 -13.17 -8.59 -13.45
C THR A 165 -13.21 -8.57 -11.93
N LYS A 166 -13.62 -9.69 -11.31
CA LYS A 166 -13.62 -9.87 -9.86
C LYS A 166 -12.23 -9.61 -9.27
N ILE A 167 -11.19 -10.30 -9.74
CA ILE A 167 -9.87 -10.18 -9.10
C ILE A 167 -9.25 -8.79 -9.28
N VAL A 168 -9.52 -8.13 -10.41
CA VAL A 168 -9.06 -6.76 -10.62
C VAL A 168 -9.77 -5.81 -9.66
N ASN A 169 -11.09 -5.97 -9.46
CA ASN A 169 -11.85 -5.20 -8.48
C ASN A 169 -11.34 -5.43 -7.06
N ASP A 170 -11.15 -6.69 -6.66
CA ASP A 170 -10.63 -7.06 -5.33
C ASP A 170 -9.25 -6.42 -5.11
N CYS A 171 -8.38 -6.42 -6.12
CA CYS A 171 -7.11 -5.69 -6.05
C CYS A 171 -7.32 -4.19 -5.86
N GLU A 172 -8.27 -3.57 -6.56
CA GLU A 172 -8.52 -2.12 -6.43
C GLU A 172 -9.02 -1.74 -5.05
N GLU A 173 -9.97 -2.50 -4.52
CA GLU A 173 -10.51 -2.28 -3.19
C GLU A 173 -9.40 -2.39 -2.13
N VAL A 174 -8.61 -3.45 -2.18
CA VAL A 174 -7.51 -3.65 -1.23
C VAL A 174 -6.43 -2.57 -1.39
N LEU A 175 -6.11 -2.17 -2.61
CA LEU A 175 -5.16 -1.06 -2.85
C LEU A 175 -5.67 0.25 -2.26
N GLU A 176 -6.97 0.52 -2.34
CA GLU A 176 -7.56 1.73 -1.77
C GLU A 176 -7.53 1.72 -0.25
N ILE A 177 -7.80 0.57 0.37
CA ILE A 177 -7.63 0.38 1.81
C ILE A 177 -6.17 0.62 2.23
N CYS A 178 -5.20 0.02 1.52
CA CYS A 178 -3.78 0.21 1.80
C CYS A 178 -3.34 1.67 1.66
N ARG A 179 -3.82 2.39 0.65
CA ARG A 179 -3.55 3.84 0.48
C ARG A 179 -4.13 4.66 1.62
N SER A 180 -5.37 4.37 2.02
CA SER A 180 -6.04 5.04 3.13
C SER A 180 -5.28 4.85 4.43
N LEU A 181 -4.85 3.62 4.71
CA LEU A 181 -3.99 3.32 5.87
C LEU A 181 -2.68 4.08 5.81
N ARG A 182 -2.00 4.11 4.65
CA ARG A 182 -0.76 4.88 4.48
C ARG A 182 -0.96 6.37 4.76
N ILE A 183 -2.00 6.99 4.23
CA ILE A 183 -2.28 8.41 4.47
C ILE A 183 -2.48 8.66 5.96
N ALA A 184 -3.29 7.82 6.61
CA ALA A 184 -3.54 7.95 8.04
C ALA A 184 -2.26 7.72 8.88
N TYR A 185 -1.41 6.78 8.46
CA TYR A 185 -0.09 6.58 9.03
C TYR A 185 0.76 7.84 8.94
N GLU A 186 0.87 8.43 7.74
CA GLU A 186 1.62 9.67 7.52
C GLU A 186 1.09 10.83 8.37
N MET A 187 -0.24 10.93 8.53
CA MET A 187 -0.86 11.94 9.39
C MET A 187 -0.50 11.73 10.87
N GLN A 188 -0.58 10.50 11.38
CA GLN A 188 -0.28 10.19 12.78
C GLN A 188 1.20 10.42 13.09
N ILE A 189 2.09 10.05 12.18
CA ILE A 189 3.53 10.35 12.25
C ILE A 189 3.72 11.87 12.42
N ARG A 190 3.12 12.67 11.54
CA ARG A 190 3.25 14.14 11.59
C ARG A 190 2.70 14.74 12.88
N ALA A 191 1.55 14.26 13.35
CA ALA A 191 0.94 14.71 14.59
C ALA A 191 1.87 14.48 15.78
N LEU A 192 2.42 13.27 15.92
CA LEU A 192 3.37 12.92 16.97
C LEU A 192 4.67 13.75 16.92
N TYR A 193 5.24 13.98 15.74
CA TYR A 193 6.42 14.84 15.62
C TYR A 193 6.12 16.32 15.94
N SER A 194 4.93 16.81 15.59
CA SER A 194 4.52 18.19 15.88
C SER A 194 4.30 18.43 17.37
N SER A 195 3.67 17.48 18.09
CA SER A 195 3.46 17.59 19.54
C SER A 195 4.78 17.55 20.31
N VAL A 196 5.74 16.72 19.89
CA VAL A 196 7.10 16.67 20.48
C VAL A 196 7.87 17.98 20.27
N ASN A 197 7.75 18.61 19.10
CA ASN A 197 8.43 19.89 18.81
C ASN A 197 7.80 21.08 19.53
N VAL A 198 6.49 21.06 19.81
CA VAL A 198 5.82 22.07 20.64
C VAL A 198 6.26 21.97 22.11
N ILE A 199 6.35 20.76 22.67
CA ILE A 199 6.81 20.54 24.06
C ILE A 199 8.25 21.06 24.26
N ARG A 200 9.14 20.87 23.29
CA ARG A 200 10.52 21.40 23.34
C ARG A 200 10.56 22.93 23.41
N LYS A 201 9.72 23.64 22.66
CA LYS A 201 9.68 25.11 22.67
C LYS A 201 9.12 25.68 23.98
N VAL A 202 8.11 25.02 24.56
CA VAL A 202 7.52 25.47 25.84
C VAL A 202 8.49 25.26 27.02
N SER A 203 9.33 24.21 27.00
CA SER A 203 10.36 24.00 28.04
C SER A 203 11.54 24.98 27.96
N THR A 204 11.80 25.61 26.80
CA THR A 204 12.90 26.58 26.66
C THR A 204 12.52 28.01 27.02
N ASP A 205 11.23 28.35 27.07
CA ASP A 205 10.74 29.71 27.41
C ASP A 205 10.25 29.85 28.87
N GLY A 206 10.29 28.77 29.67
CA GLY A 206 9.75 28.72 31.03
C GLY A 206 10.71 29.13 32.16
N GLY A 207 11.71 29.99 31.92
CA GLY A 207 12.73 30.26 32.94
C GLY A 207 13.46 31.59 32.84
N LYS A 208 12.80 32.70 33.15
CA LYS A 208 13.40 33.81 33.92
C LYS A 208 12.33 34.71 34.53
N PRO A 209 12.19 34.77 35.87
CA PRO A 209 11.37 35.79 36.51
C PRO A 209 12.09 37.15 36.46
N MET A 210 11.29 38.20 36.31
CA MET A 210 11.67 39.60 36.44
C MET A 210 12.41 39.88 37.74
N ALA A 211 13.52 40.60 37.66
CA ALA A 211 14.01 41.43 38.76
C ALA A 211 14.20 42.85 38.22
N ALA A 212 13.34 43.75 38.69
CA ALA A 212 13.55 45.19 38.61
C ALA A 212 14.43 45.62 39.80
N THR A 213 15.42 46.48 39.57
CA THR A 213 15.73 47.66 40.41
C THR A 213 16.79 48.51 39.73
N ASP A 214 16.31 49.64 39.19
CA ASP A 214 16.81 51.01 39.27
C ASP A 214 18.16 51.29 39.97
N SER A 215 19.09 51.98 39.27
CA SER A 215 19.70 53.26 39.68
C SER A 215 20.95 53.61 38.86
N GLY A 216 20.99 54.86 38.35
CA GLY A 216 22.24 55.58 38.10
C GLY A 216 22.81 55.60 36.68
N LYS A 217 22.24 56.43 35.80
CA LYS A 217 23.02 57.21 34.82
C LYS A 217 23.99 58.17 35.58
N PRO A 218 25.10 58.69 35.01
CA PRO A 218 25.12 59.23 33.65
C PRO A 218 26.46 59.20 32.86
N LEU A 219 26.32 59.67 31.60
CA LEU A 219 27.32 60.34 30.74
C LEU A 219 28.33 59.49 29.95
N ALA A 220 28.09 59.43 28.64
CA ALA A 220 29.12 59.42 27.61
C ALA A 220 29.90 60.76 27.65
N PRO A 221 31.11 60.84 27.06
CA PRO A 221 31.15 61.16 25.63
C PRO A 221 32.32 60.52 24.85
N GLU A 222 32.15 60.54 23.51
CA GLU A 222 33.23 60.79 22.51
C GLU A 222 34.33 59.71 22.35
N LEU A 223 34.90 59.39 21.19
CA LEU A 223 35.06 60.00 19.86
C LEU A 223 35.59 58.86 18.94
N GLU A 224 35.37 59.01 17.62
CA GLU A 224 36.32 58.72 16.49
C GLU A 224 37.25 57.48 16.56
N THR A 225 37.45 56.67 15.52
CA THR A 225 37.52 57.01 14.09
C THR A 225 37.50 55.75 13.21
N VAL A 226 37.02 55.96 12.00
CA VAL A 226 37.24 55.23 10.74
C VAL A 226 38.71 54.82 10.53
N ALA A 227 38.95 53.55 10.21
CA ALA A 227 39.80 53.06 9.12
C ALA A 227 39.48 51.59 8.82
#